data_AF-A0A3A4ZEE3-F1
#
_entry.id   AF-A0A3A4ZEE3-F1
#
_cell.length_a   1.000
_cell.length_b   1.000
_cell.length_c   1.000
_cell.angle_alpha   90.00
_cell.angle_beta   90.00
_cell.angle_gamma   90.00
#
_symmetry.space_group_name_H-M   'P 1'
#
loop_
_entity.id
_entity.type
_entity.pdbx_description
1 polymer ?
#
loop_
_entity_poly.entity_id
_entity_poly.type
_entity_poly.pdbx_seq_one_letter_code
_entity_poly.pdbx_strand_id
1 'polypeptide(L)'
;MALYSDKVMDHFMNPRNVGDIPGADGVGEVGNPVCGDMMTFYIKVKDDRLADVKFKTFGCGAAIAVSSMVSEMATGKTLDEAMKITNESVAEELGGLPKNKMHCSNLGADALHAAIENYRARKRGEPAAAATAAHGHDHDECTCPFCDAEIDKEDPICRRCGVEFLECPACGKLASNKDAACPHCGAAMGKKE
;
A
#
# COMPACT_ATOMS: atom_id res chain seq x y z
N MET A 1 11.11 -10.38 -24.89
CA MET A 1 11.12 -8.93 -25.20
C MET A 1 9.67 -8.55 -25.50
N ALA A 2 8.99 -7.63 -24.81
CA ALA A 2 9.32 -6.76 -23.69
C ALA A 2 8.48 -7.17 -22.46
N LEU A 3 9.05 -7.11 -21.25
CA LEU A 3 8.31 -7.45 -20.01
C LEU A 3 7.27 -6.39 -19.64
N TYR A 4 7.38 -5.20 -20.23
CA TYR A 4 6.53 -4.04 -20.00
C TYR A 4 6.01 -3.53 -21.33
N SER A 5 4.77 -3.05 -21.32
CA SER A 5 4.15 -2.42 -22.49
C SER A 5 4.82 -1.08 -22.80
N ASP A 6 4.61 -0.57 -24.02
CA ASP A 6 5.08 0.75 -24.42
C ASP A 6 4.50 1.85 -23.52
N LYS A 7 3.25 1.69 -23.05
CA LYS A 7 2.61 2.61 -22.11
C LYS A 7 3.33 2.63 -20.75
N VAL A 8 3.68 1.46 -20.20
CA VAL A 8 4.43 1.40 -18.93
C VAL A 8 5.77 2.10 -19.08
N MET A 9 6.47 1.86 -20.19
CA MET A 9 7.76 2.51 -20.45
C MET A 9 7.62 4.02 -20.61
N ASP A 10 6.58 4.50 -21.28
CA ASP A 10 6.31 5.93 -21.44
C ASP A 10 5.98 6.62 -20.11
N HIS A 11 5.12 6.02 -19.28
CA HIS A 11 4.83 6.57 -17.95
C HIS A 11 6.01 6.47 -16.97
N PHE A 12 6.92 5.51 -17.19
CA PHE A 12 8.16 5.44 -16.42
C PHE A 12 9.17 6.50 -16.86
N MET A 13 9.35 6.71 -18.16
CA MET A 13 10.32 7.68 -18.70
C MET A 13 9.83 9.13 -18.59
N ASN A 14 8.53 9.35 -18.76
CA ASN A 14 7.87 10.64 -18.75
C ASN A 14 6.68 10.64 -17.77
N PRO A 15 6.92 10.47 -16.45
CA PRO A 15 5.84 10.39 -15.48
C PRO A 15 5.06 11.72 -15.44
N ARG A 16 3.74 11.62 -15.56
CA ARG A 16 2.81 12.74 -15.45
C ARG A 16 2.59 13.08 -13.98
N ASN A 17 2.20 14.31 -13.66
CA ASN A 17 1.70 14.68 -12.33
C ASN A 17 2.66 14.42 -11.14
N VAL A 18 3.97 14.34 -11.38
CA VAL A 18 4.96 14.21 -10.30
C VAL A 18 5.03 15.51 -9.49
N GLY A 19 4.97 15.40 -8.17
CA GLY A 19 5.14 16.54 -7.26
C GLY A 19 4.29 16.44 -6.00
N ASP A 20 4.29 17.52 -5.24
CA ASP A 20 3.36 17.74 -4.12
C ASP A 20 2.45 18.94 -4.40
N ILE A 21 1.32 18.98 -3.69
CA ILE A 21 0.41 20.12 -3.71
C ILE A 21 0.48 20.81 -2.33
N PRO A 22 1.04 22.02 -2.24
CA PRO A 22 1.00 22.78 -0.99
C PRO A 22 -0.46 23.13 -0.67
N GLY A 23 -0.90 22.78 0.55
CA GLY A 23 -2.30 22.92 0.94
C GLY A 23 -3.24 21.99 0.18
N ALA A 24 -2.82 20.75 -0.07
CA ALA A 24 -3.69 19.70 -0.58
C ALA A 24 -4.92 19.52 0.33
N ASP A 25 -6.08 19.28 -0.28
CA ASP A 25 -7.33 19.05 0.45
C ASP A 25 -7.36 17.63 1.05
N GLY A 26 -6.67 16.68 0.41
CA GLY A 26 -6.46 15.32 0.90
C GLY A 26 -5.06 14.83 0.59
N VAL A 27 -4.51 14.03 1.51
CA VAL A 27 -3.21 13.37 1.35
C VAL A 27 -3.35 11.91 1.77
N GLY A 28 -2.91 11.00 0.91
CA GLY A 28 -2.90 9.57 1.16
C GLY A 28 -1.50 9.03 0.99
N GLU A 29 -1.01 8.30 1.99
CA GLU A 29 0.31 7.68 1.94
C GLU A 29 0.18 6.20 2.29
N VAL A 30 0.70 5.35 1.41
CA VAL A 30 0.68 3.89 1.54
C VAL A 30 2.07 3.36 1.19
N GLY A 31 2.54 2.38 1.94
CA GLY A 31 3.80 1.71 1.66
C GLY A 31 3.72 0.22 1.92
N ASN A 32 4.55 -0.54 1.19
CA ASN A 32 4.68 -1.98 1.35
C ASN A 32 6.08 -2.32 1.89
N PRO A 33 6.19 -2.81 3.14
CA PRO A 33 7.47 -3.11 3.77
C PRO A 33 8.21 -4.29 3.13
N VAL A 34 7.52 -5.15 2.36
CA VAL A 34 8.13 -6.32 1.71
C VAL A 34 8.99 -5.91 0.52
N CYS A 35 8.50 -5.00 -0.32
CA CYS A 35 9.23 -4.50 -1.49
C CYS A 35 9.92 -3.15 -1.26
N GLY A 36 9.58 -2.44 -0.18
CA GLY A 36 10.09 -1.11 0.12
C GLY A 36 9.47 0.01 -0.72
N ASP A 37 8.39 -0.26 -1.45
CA ASP A 37 7.68 0.76 -2.22
C ASP A 37 6.86 1.65 -1.28
N MET A 38 6.89 2.97 -1.49
CA MET A 38 6.11 3.97 -0.76
C MET A 38 5.53 4.98 -1.73
N MET A 39 4.23 5.24 -1.61
CA MET A 39 3.48 6.12 -2.50
C MET A 39 2.69 7.14 -1.68
N THR A 40 2.79 8.40 -2.08
CA THR A 40 2.06 9.51 -1.49
C THR A 40 1.30 10.24 -2.59
N PHE A 41 -0.02 10.31 -2.47
CA PHE A 41 -0.89 11.08 -3.35
C PHE A 41 -1.38 12.34 -2.66
N TYR A 42 -1.36 13.45 -3.40
CA TYR A 42 -1.87 14.75 -3.01
C TYR A 42 -3.04 15.08 -3.93
N ILE A 43 -4.20 15.39 -3.36
CA ILE A 43 -5.39 15.73 -4.13
C ILE A 43 -5.87 17.14 -3.79
N LYS A 44 -6.35 17.84 -4.81
CA LYS A 44 -7.08 19.09 -4.70
C LYS A 44 -8.49 18.90 -5.23
N VAL A 45 -9.48 19.23 -4.42
CA VAL A 45 -10.89 18.98 -4.73
C VAL A 45 -11.60 20.31 -4.97
N LYS A 46 -12.28 20.42 -6.11
CA LYS A 46 -13.12 21.57 -6.45
C LYS A 46 -14.44 21.07 -7.02
N ASP A 47 -15.56 21.55 -6.50
CA ASP A 47 -16.90 21.19 -6.96
C ASP A 47 -17.12 19.67 -7.04
N ASP A 48 -16.65 18.95 -6.02
CA ASP A 48 -16.71 17.48 -5.89
C ASP A 48 -15.94 16.68 -6.95
N ARG A 49 -14.99 17.34 -7.61
CA ARG A 49 -14.08 16.76 -8.61
C ARG A 49 -12.63 16.95 -8.20
N LEU A 50 -11.79 15.99 -8.61
CA LEU A 50 -10.34 16.06 -8.47
C LEU A 50 -9.79 17.10 -9.47
N ALA A 51 -9.58 18.33 -8.99
CA ALA A 51 -9.10 19.44 -9.80
C ALA A 51 -7.61 19.31 -10.14
N ASP A 52 -6.81 18.79 -9.21
CA ASP A 52 -5.42 18.45 -9.43
C ASP A 52 -5.06 17.23 -8.57
N VAL A 53 -4.25 16.35 -9.14
CA VAL A 53 -3.73 15.16 -8.48
C VAL A 53 -2.24 15.15 -8.74
N LYS A 54 -1.44 15.08 -7.66
CA LYS A 54 0.01 14.89 -7.75
C LYS A 54 0.42 13.69 -6.92
N PHE A 55 1.55 13.08 -7.28
CA PHE A 55 2.12 12.04 -6.46
C PHE A 55 3.61 12.20 -6.25
N LYS A 56 4.07 11.61 -5.16
CA LYS A 56 5.46 11.25 -4.91
C LYS A 56 5.50 9.76 -4.67
N THR A 57 6.47 9.09 -5.25
CA THR A 57 6.63 7.65 -5.09
C THR A 57 8.11 7.33 -4.97
N PHE A 58 8.42 6.40 -4.08
CA PHE A 58 9.72 5.77 -3.95
C PHE A 58 9.50 4.29 -4.19
N GLY A 59 10.10 3.73 -5.23
CA GLY A 59 9.87 2.33 -5.57
C GLY A 59 10.45 1.94 -6.92
N CYS A 60 10.09 0.74 -7.35
CA CYS A 60 10.53 0.24 -8.65
C CYS A 60 9.91 1.01 -9.83
N GLY A 61 10.48 0.91 -11.04
CA GLY A 61 9.97 1.63 -12.22
C GLY A 61 8.50 1.35 -12.55
N ALA A 62 7.99 0.17 -12.18
CA ALA A 62 6.58 -0.16 -12.29
C ALA A 62 5.71 0.65 -11.30
N ALA A 63 6.20 0.90 -10.08
CA ALA A 63 5.53 1.75 -9.10
C ALA A 63 5.37 3.18 -9.64
N ILE A 64 6.41 3.74 -10.27
CA ILE A 64 6.36 5.06 -10.91
C ILE A 64 5.33 5.09 -12.05
N ALA A 65 5.36 4.10 -12.94
CA ALA A 65 4.43 4.04 -14.06
C ALA A 65 2.97 3.91 -13.62
N VAL A 66 2.71 3.06 -12.62
CA VAL A 66 1.38 2.91 -11.99
C VAL A 66 0.93 4.23 -11.37
N SER A 67 1.74 4.85 -10.52
CA SER A 67 1.35 6.11 -9.86
C SER A 67 1.06 7.20 -10.90
N SER A 68 1.85 7.25 -11.97
CA SER A 68 1.60 8.16 -13.09
C SER A 68 0.27 7.89 -13.77
N MET A 69 -0.02 6.64 -14.12
CA MET A 69 -1.31 6.29 -14.74
C MET A 69 -2.49 6.59 -13.82
N VAL A 70 -2.42 6.21 -12.55
CA VAL A 70 -3.47 6.47 -11.56
C VAL A 70 -3.77 7.97 -11.44
N SER A 71 -2.72 8.81 -11.36
CA SER A 71 -2.90 10.26 -11.25
C SER A 71 -3.57 10.86 -12.48
N GLU A 72 -3.25 10.36 -13.68
CA GLU A 72 -3.85 10.80 -14.93
C GLU A 72 -5.31 10.35 -15.03
N MET A 73 -5.59 9.09 -14.71
CA MET A 73 -6.96 8.55 -14.67
C MET A 73 -7.84 9.29 -13.66
N ALA A 74 -7.29 9.67 -12.51
CA ALA A 74 -8.05 10.31 -11.43
C ALA A 74 -8.34 11.80 -11.70
N THR A 75 -7.48 12.50 -12.43
CA THR A 75 -7.63 13.94 -12.67
C THR A 75 -8.93 14.24 -13.42
N GLY A 76 -9.76 15.14 -12.89
CA GLY A 76 -11.04 15.58 -13.47
C GLY A 76 -12.25 14.70 -13.12
N LYS A 77 -12.04 13.50 -12.58
CA LYS A 77 -13.11 12.62 -12.10
C LYS A 77 -13.74 13.13 -10.81
N THR A 78 -14.98 12.72 -10.54
CA THR A 78 -15.59 12.92 -9.21
C THR A 78 -14.93 12.00 -8.19
N LEU A 79 -15.11 12.28 -6.90
CA LEU A 79 -14.57 11.42 -5.84
C LEU A 79 -15.08 9.98 -5.95
N ASP A 80 -16.35 9.79 -6.28
CA ASP A 80 -16.94 8.46 -6.43
C ASP A 80 -16.47 7.72 -7.69
N GLU A 81 -16.15 8.45 -8.76
CA GLU A 81 -15.53 7.86 -9.95
C GLU A 81 -14.08 7.48 -9.69
N ALA A 82 -13.35 8.29 -8.94
CA ALA A 82 -11.98 8.01 -8.57
C ALA A 82 -11.86 6.81 -7.62
N MET A 83 -12.83 6.62 -6.72
CA MET A 83 -12.93 5.43 -5.85
C MET A 83 -13.23 4.12 -6.60
N LYS A 84 -13.63 4.20 -7.88
CA LYS A 84 -13.84 3.02 -8.74
C LYS A 84 -12.58 2.62 -9.49
N ILE A 85 -11.49 3.38 -9.38
CA ILE A 85 -10.22 3.03 -10.01
C ILE A 85 -9.64 1.87 -9.22
N THR A 86 -9.67 0.69 -9.81
CA THR A 86 -9.10 -0.53 -9.22
C THR A 86 -7.75 -0.84 -9.84
N ASN A 87 -7.00 -1.70 -9.17
CA ASN A 87 -5.68 -2.16 -9.60
C ASN A 87 -5.73 -2.83 -10.98
N GLU A 88 -6.81 -3.57 -11.23
CA GLU A 88 -7.08 -4.19 -12.52
C GLU A 88 -7.27 -3.13 -13.60
N SER A 89 -8.09 -2.11 -13.35
CA SER A 89 -8.34 -1.04 -14.33
C SER A 89 -7.06 -0.28 -14.69
N VAL A 90 -6.15 -0.08 -13.73
CA VAL A 90 -4.85 0.57 -13.97
C VAL A 90 -3.93 -0.33 -14.77
N ALA A 91 -3.88 -1.62 -14.45
CA ALA A 91 -3.08 -2.59 -15.19
C ALA A 91 -3.57 -2.74 -16.64
N GLU A 92 -4.88 -2.75 -16.86
CA GLU A 92 -5.50 -2.78 -18.18
C GLU A 92 -5.17 -1.50 -18.98
N GLU A 93 -5.28 -0.32 -18.36
CA GLU A 93 -4.93 0.94 -19.02
C GLU A 93 -3.45 1.02 -19.38
N LEU A 94 -2.59 0.45 -18.55
CA LEU A 94 -1.16 0.29 -18.85
C LEU A 94 -0.89 -0.76 -19.94
N GLY A 95 -1.89 -1.40 -20.54
CA GLY A 95 -1.69 -2.42 -21.59
C GLY A 95 -1.25 -3.78 -21.04
N GLY A 96 -1.54 -4.03 -19.77
CA GLY A 96 -1.19 -5.24 -19.03
C GLY A 96 0.10 -5.10 -18.22
N LEU A 97 0.10 -5.70 -17.04
CA LEU A 97 1.28 -5.84 -16.19
C LEU A 97 1.58 -7.32 -15.93
N PRO A 98 2.87 -7.70 -15.85
CA PRO A 98 3.26 -9.04 -15.45
C PRO A 98 2.66 -9.41 -14.09
N LYS A 99 2.17 -10.66 -13.93
CA LYS A 99 1.51 -11.13 -12.70
C LYS A 99 2.33 -10.89 -11.43
N ASN A 100 3.66 -11.01 -11.53
CA ASN A 100 4.59 -10.76 -10.42
C ASN A 100 4.73 -9.28 -10.02
N LYS A 101 4.16 -8.33 -10.78
CA LYS A 101 4.19 -6.88 -10.53
C LYS A 101 2.81 -6.27 -10.27
N MET A 102 1.77 -7.10 -10.19
CA MET A 102 0.41 -6.64 -9.84
C MET A 102 0.37 -6.01 -8.44
N HIS A 103 1.20 -6.46 -7.49
CA HIS A 103 1.27 -5.84 -6.16
C HIS A 103 1.70 -4.36 -6.20
N CYS A 104 2.51 -3.94 -7.17
CA CYS A 104 2.87 -2.53 -7.35
C CYS A 104 1.68 -1.71 -7.89
N SER A 105 0.75 -2.34 -8.61
CA SER A 105 -0.51 -1.70 -9.05
C SER A 105 -1.44 -1.44 -7.89
N ASN A 106 -1.44 -2.37 -6.92
CA ASN A 106 -2.25 -2.28 -5.72
C ASN A 106 -2.02 -0.99 -4.94
N LEU A 107 -0.75 -0.71 -4.64
CA LEU A 107 -0.35 0.48 -3.90
C LEU A 107 -0.83 1.81 -4.51
N GLY A 108 -0.93 1.91 -5.84
CA GLY A 108 -1.29 3.14 -6.52
C GLY A 108 -2.75 3.54 -6.30
N ALA A 109 -3.68 2.62 -6.51
CA ALA A 109 -5.10 2.89 -6.28
C ALA A 109 -5.39 3.03 -4.78
N ASP A 110 -4.75 2.21 -3.94
CA ASP A 110 -4.89 2.30 -2.49
C ASP A 110 -4.46 3.68 -1.96
N ALA A 111 -3.34 4.21 -2.45
CA ALA A 111 -2.87 5.55 -2.05
C ALA A 111 -3.83 6.67 -2.51
N LEU A 112 -4.43 6.53 -3.71
CA LEU A 112 -5.45 7.47 -4.17
C LEU A 112 -6.71 7.40 -3.29
N HIS A 113 -7.19 6.21 -2.98
CA HIS A 113 -8.34 6.01 -2.10
C HIS A 113 -8.10 6.60 -0.72
N ALA A 114 -6.93 6.32 -0.12
CA ALA A 114 -6.52 6.91 1.14
C ALA A 114 -6.52 8.45 1.10
N ALA A 115 -6.11 9.05 -0.02
CA ALA A 115 -6.14 10.51 -0.18
C ALA A 115 -7.58 11.06 -0.21
N ILE A 116 -8.49 10.37 -0.90
CA ILE A 116 -9.92 10.72 -0.97
C ILE A 116 -10.59 10.56 0.40
N GLU A 117 -10.28 9.48 1.12
CA GLU A 117 -10.78 9.26 2.47
C GLU A 117 -10.27 10.31 3.45
N ASN A 118 -8.99 10.70 3.33
CA ASN A 118 -8.42 11.79 4.12
C ASN A 118 -9.18 13.11 3.90
N TYR A 119 -9.48 13.44 2.64
CA TYR A 119 -10.31 14.61 2.31
C TYR A 119 -11.72 14.51 2.92
N ARG A 120 -12.38 13.36 2.79
CA ARG A 120 -13.72 13.12 3.35
C ARG A 120 -13.73 13.23 4.87
N ALA A 121 -12.72 12.69 5.56
CA ALA A 121 -12.55 12.79 7.01
C ALA A 121 -12.35 14.24 7.46
N ARG A 122 -11.47 14.99 6.78
CA ARG A 122 -11.26 16.42 7.06
C ARG A 122 -12.54 17.23 6.88
N LYS A 123 -13.34 16.93 5.86
CA LYS A 123 -14.64 17.58 5.62
C LYS A 123 -15.66 17.30 6.73
N ARG A 124 -15.56 16.13 7.40
CA ARG A 124 -16.39 15.77 8.57
C ARG A 124 -15.83 16.28 9.91
N GLY A 125 -14.67 16.96 9.91
CA GLY A 125 -14.02 17.47 11.11
C GLY A 125 -13.23 16.42 11.90
N GLU A 126 -12.94 15.26 11.31
CA GLU A 126 -12.11 14.22 11.90
C GLU A 126 -10.62 14.53 11.65
N PRO A 127 -9.72 14.23 12.61
CA PRO A 127 -8.30 14.43 12.40
C PRO A 127 -7.82 13.57 11.23
N ALA A 128 -7.03 14.18 10.34
CA ALA A 128 -6.48 13.54 9.15
C ALA A 128 -5.76 12.24 9.55
N ALA A 129 -6.21 11.10 9.01
CA ALA A 129 -5.51 9.82 9.20
C ALA A 129 -4.09 9.98 8.63
N ALA A 130 -3.09 9.90 9.51
CA ALA A 130 -1.69 9.89 9.13
C ALA A 130 -1.37 8.56 8.44
N ALA A 131 -0.53 8.63 7.40
CA ALA A 131 0.06 7.52 6.64
C ALA A 131 -0.30 6.12 7.16
N THR A 132 -1.38 5.56 6.65
CA THR A 132 -1.70 4.16 6.93
C THR A 132 -0.85 3.32 5.99
N ALA A 133 0.22 2.72 6.52
CA ALA A 133 0.81 1.54 5.92
C ALA A 133 -0.28 0.46 5.86
N ALA A 134 -1.06 0.43 4.79
CA ALA A 134 -2.21 -0.45 4.66
C ALA A 134 -2.00 -1.36 3.45
N HIS A 135 -1.51 -2.56 3.74
CA HIS A 135 -2.20 -3.83 3.44
C HIS A 135 -1.46 -4.96 4.16
N GLY A 136 -1.58 -4.99 5.48
CA GLY A 136 -1.54 -6.27 6.17
C GLY A 136 -2.89 -6.92 5.90
N HIS A 137 -2.90 -7.97 5.09
CA HIS A 137 -4.11 -8.73 4.78
C HIS A 137 -4.85 -9.09 6.07
N ASP A 138 -6.09 -8.62 6.18
CA ASP A 138 -7.09 -9.21 7.05
C ASP A 138 -7.50 -10.51 6.37
N HIS A 139 -6.81 -11.61 6.67
CA HIS A 139 -7.31 -12.95 6.36
C HIS A 139 -6.67 -13.98 7.28
N ASP A 140 -7.52 -14.94 7.59
CA ASP A 140 -7.48 -16.02 8.55
C ASP A 140 -6.34 -17.05 8.34
N GLU A 141 -5.23 -16.68 7.70
CA GLU A 141 -4.16 -17.58 7.26
C GLU A 141 -2.81 -17.08 7.78
N CYS A 142 -2.31 -17.70 8.85
CA CYS A 142 -1.01 -17.40 9.41
C CYS A 142 0.08 -17.81 8.41
N THR A 143 0.84 -16.86 7.88
CA THR A 143 1.98 -17.14 7.00
C THR A 143 3.29 -16.80 7.71
N CYS A 144 4.29 -17.65 7.53
CA CYS A 144 5.58 -17.53 8.19
C CYS A 144 6.37 -16.33 7.64
N PRO A 145 6.69 -15.30 8.44
CA PRO A 145 7.39 -14.10 7.97
C PRO A 145 8.86 -14.34 7.57
N PHE A 146 9.39 -15.55 7.79
CA PHE A 146 10.76 -15.92 7.44
C PHE A 146 10.87 -16.77 6.18
N CYS A 147 9.78 -17.42 5.74
CA CYS A 147 9.84 -18.34 4.59
C CYS A 147 8.56 -18.42 3.77
N ASP A 148 7.59 -17.53 4.01
CA ASP A 148 6.30 -17.41 3.30
C ASP A 148 5.48 -18.71 3.25
N ALA A 149 5.71 -19.63 4.19
CA ALA A 149 4.97 -20.89 4.29
C ALA A 149 3.72 -20.72 5.14
N GLU A 150 2.64 -21.41 4.77
CA GLU A 150 1.41 -21.49 5.55
C GLU A 150 1.67 -22.15 6.92
N ILE A 151 1.18 -21.54 8.00
CA ILE A 151 1.26 -22.00 9.39
C ILE A 151 -0.16 -22.29 9.88
N ASP A 152 -0.34 -23.47 10.48
CA ASP A 152 -1.56 -23.87 11.15
C ASP A 152 -1.74 -23.08 12.46
N LYS A 153 -2.93 -22.51 12.69
CA LYS A 153 -3.21 -21.68 13.88
C LYS A 153 -3.17 -22.45 15.20
N GLU A 154 -3.35 -23.77 15.14
CA GLU A 154 -3.40 -24.65 16.32
C GLU A 154 -1.99 -25.13 16.75
N ASP A 155 -0.99 -25.04 15.88
CA ASP A 155 0.40 -25.43 16.14
C ASP A 155 1.33 -24.29 15.69
N PRO A 156 1.77 -23.40 16.59
CA PRO A 156 2.55 -22.21 16.24
C PRO A 156 4.02 -22.53 15.96
N ILE A 157 4.27 -23.62 15.22
CA ILE A 157 5.58 -24.08 14.76
C ILE A 157 5.54 -24.12 13.24
N CYS A 158 6.34 -23.28 12.58
CA CYS A 158 6.49 -23.38 11.14
C CYS A 158 7.23 -24.67 10.77
N ARG A 159 6.53 -25.66 10.19
CA ARG A 159 7.10 -26.97 9.81
C ARG A 159 8.23 -26.91 8.77
N ARG A 160 8.42 -25.76 8.12
CA ARG A 160 9.47 -25.53 7.13
C ARG A 160 10.79 -25.07 7.76
N CYS A 161 10.75 -24.14 8.71
CA CYS A 161 11.93 -23.53 9.32
C CYS A 161 12.11 -23.87 10.81
N GLY A 162 11.14 -24.52 11.44
CA GLY A 162 11.17 -24.94 12.84
C GLY A 162 11.11 -23.79 13.84
N VAL A 163 10.68 -22.60 13.41
CA VAL A 163 10.53 -21.44 14.30
C VAL A 163 9.20 -21.54 15.03
N GLU A 164 9.28 -21.50 16.36
CA GLU A 164 8.13 -21.41 17.25
C GLU A 164 7.75 -19.94 17.47
N PHE A 165 6.46 -19.66 17.32
CA PHE A 165 5.87 -18.37 17.56
C PHE A 165 5.05 -18.42 18.84
N LEU A 166 5.07 -17.34 19.61
CA LEU A 166 4.25 -17.18 20.80
C LEU A 166 3.48 -15.86 20.71
N GLU A 167 2.24 -15.88 21.21
CA GLU A 167 1.42 -14.69 21.27
C GLU A 167 1.99 -13.73 22.32
N CYS A 168 2.26 -12.50 21.88
CA CYS A 168 2.76 -11.47 22.77
C CYS A 168 1.68 -11.10 23.79
N PRO A 169 1.96 -11.16 25.11
CA PRO A 169 0.97 -10.85 26.14
C PRO A 169 0.56 -9.38 26.18
N ALA A 170 1.31 -8.49 25.52
CA ALA A 170 1.03 -7.05 25.50
C ALA A 170 0.13 -6.62 24.33
N CYS A 171 0.24 -7.28 23.17
CA CYS A 171 -0.48 -6.86 21.96
C CYS A 171 -1.28 -7.98 21.28
N GLY A 172 -1.20 -9.23 21.78
CA GLY A 172 -1.89 -10.39 21.22
C GLY A 172 -1.37 -10.86 19.86
N LYS A 173 -0.28 -10.27 19.35
CA LYS A 173 0.30 -10.64 18.05
C LYS A 173 1.35 -11.73 18.20
N LEU A 174 1.43 -12.63 17.23
CA LEU A 174 2.45 -13.67 17.15
C LEU A 174 3.83 -13.06 16.95
N ALA A 175 4.81 -13.51 17.74
CA ALA A 175 6.20 -13.13 17.62
C ALA A 175 7.10 -14.33 17.93
N SER A 176 8.34 -14.34 17.42
CA SER A 176 9.21 -15.50 17.61
C SER A 176 9.61 -15.67 19.07
N ASN A 177 9.68 -16.91 19.54
CA ASN A 177 10.20 -17.22 20.88
C ASN A 177 11.69 -16.91 21.05
N LYS A 178 12.41 -16.63 19.96
CA LYS A 178 13.83 -16.28 19.96
C LYS A 178 14.09 -14.80 20.18
N ASP A 179 13.09 -13.95 19.96
CA ASP A 179 13.24 -12.50 20.07
C ASP A 179 13.08 -12.05 21.53
N ALA A 180 14.03 -11.24 22.02
CA ALA A 180 13.99 -10.71 23.38
C ALA A 180 12.86 -9.67 23.59
N ALA A 181 12.36 -9.09 22.50
CA ALA A 181 11.28 -8.11 22.50
C ALA A 181 10.36 -8.32 21.30
N CYS A 182 9.07 -8.02 21.47
CA CYS A 182 8.08 -8.15 20.41
C CYS A 182 8.37 -7.13 19.29
N PRO A 183 8.51 -7.54 18.02
CA PRO A 183 8.77 -6.62 16.90
C PRO A 183 7.59 -5.69 16.60
N HIS A 184 6.39 -6.00 17.12
CA HIS A 184 5.18 -5.23 16.85
C HIS A 184 4.91 -4.13 17.88
N CYS A 185 5.31 -4.32 19.14
CA CYS A 185 5.02 -3.36 20.22
C CYS A 185 6.21 -3.05 21.13
N GLY A 186 7.36 -3.71 20.93
CA GLY A 186 8.57 -3.53 21.74
C GLY A 186 8.49 -4.11 23.16
N ALA A 187 7.39 -4.79 23.52
CA ALA A 187 7.25 -5.41 24.84
C ALA A 187 8.26 -6.54 25.03
N ALA A 188 8.84 -6.65 26.23
CA ALA A 188 9.77 -7.72 26.58
C ALA A 188 9.06 -9.08 26.52
N MET A 189 9.61 -10.00 25.73
CA MET A 189 9.06 -11.34 25.56
C MET A 189 9.75 -12.23 26.60
N GLY A 190 9.00 -12.59 27.65
CA GLY A 190 9.54 -13.34 28.78
C GLY A 190 9.96 -14.75 28.36
N LYS A 191 11.27 -15.05 28.48
CA LYS A 191 11.75 -16.43 28.56
C LYS A 191 11.03 -17.10 29.73
N LYS A 192 10.19 -18.11 29.46
CA LYS A 192 9.90 -19.11 30.48
C LYS A 192 11.16 -19.98 30.58
N GLU A 193 11.69 -20.06 31.79
CA GLU A 193 12.79 -20.94 32.20
C GLU A 193 12.53 -22.41 31.83
#